data_AF-A0A0K0G0M4-F1
#
_entry.id   AF-A0A0K0G0M4-F1
#
_cell.length_a   1.000
_cell.length_b   1.000
_cell.length_c   1.000
_cell.angle_alpha   90.00
_cell.angle_beta   90.00
_cell.angle_gamma   90.00
#
_symmetry.space_group_name_H-M   'P 1'
#
loop_
_entity.id
_entity.type
_entity.pdbx_description
1 polymer ?
#
loop_
_entity_poly.entity_id
_entity_poly.type
_entity_poly.pdbx_seq_one_letter_code
_entity_poly.pdbx_strand_id
1 'polypeptide(L)'
;MLRLVCRNLNNVVCKRYKTDVLKVIKEDDKKNPYAMGVVLTGFTITVTGSLFLRRRSEDKKMNSLISTISFDEFLHKYLLESKVSSIIYQPPFTVADVYLDESVENKNLSEKDKFRSKLMQQFTSKKYENIIRPPDIRVKFEDDSKVLVDIVKDINKHLREKKGNSYKEIKLDINDFPSNNEFFFITISTTILAGIMLTM
;
A
#
# COMPACT_ATOMS: atom_id res chain seq x y z
N MET A 1 16.86 -61.57 -24.02
CA MET A 1 17.74 -62.59 -24.62
C MET A 1 17.93 -62.24 -26.10
N LEU A 2 19.05 -61.60 -26.43
CA LEU A 2 19.40 -61.16 -27.79
C LEU A 2 20.23 -62.27 -28.46
N ARG A 3 19.75 -62.80 -29.59
CA ARG A 3 20.52 -63.71 -30.46
C ARG A 3 21.40 -62.87 -31.38
N LEU A 4 22.71 -62.85 -31.11
CA LEU A 4 23.73 -62.31 -32.00
C LEU A 4 23.98 -63.31 -33.14
N VAL A 5 23.71 -62.89 -34.38
CA VAL A 5 24.24 -63.52 -35.58
C VAL A 5 25.26 -62.56 -36.16
N CYS A 6 26.53 -62.72 -35.77
CA CYS A 6 27.64 -62.00 -36.38
C CYS A 6 28.04 -62.70 -37.69
N ARG A 7 27.93 -62.01 -38.81
CA ARG A 7 28.62 -62.35 -40.06
C ARG A 7 29.39 -61.13 -40.57
N ASN A 8 30.70 -61.34 -40.72
CA ASN A 8 31.67 -60.58 -41.52
C ASN A 8 32.02 -59.15 -41.04
N LEU A 9 33.24 -59.01 -40.52
CA LEU A 9 33.80 -57.81 -39.85
C LEU A 9 34.89 -57.12 -40.68
N ASN A 10 34.77 -57.04 -42.01
CA ASN A 10 35.70 -56.28 -42.84
C ASN A 10 34.92 -55.24 -43.66
N ASN A 11 35.23 -53.96 -43.40
CA ASN A 11 34.59 -52.73 -43.92
C ASN A 11 33.32 -52.25 -43.21
N VAL A 12 33.43 -51.93 -41.92
CA VAL A 12 32.52 -50.95 -41.31
C VAL A 12 33.12 -49.56 -41.52
N VAL A 13 32.76 -48.92 -42.64
CA VAL A 13 32.93 -47.47 -42.78
C VAL A 13 32.00 -46.85 -41.74
N CYS A 14 32.59 -46.36 -40.65
CA CYS A 14 31.87 -45.60 -39.64
C CYS A 14 31.46 -44.26 -40.28
N LYS A 15 30.34 -44.24 -41.01
CA LYS A 15 29.65 -43.00 -41.35
C LYS A 15 29.23 -42.41 -40.01
N ARG A 16 30.00 -41.42 -39.56
CA ARG A 16 29.61 -40.51 -38.48
C ARG A 16 28.31 -39.86 -38.96
N TYR A 17 27.17 -40.42 -38.59
CA TYR A 17 25.94 -39.68 -38.58
C TYR A 17 26.19 -38.58 -37.56
N LYS A 18 26.58 -37.38 -38.04
CA LYS A 18 26.36 -36.16 -37.28
C LYS A 18 24.87 -36.22 -37.00
N THR A 19 24.55 -36.56 -35.76
CA THR A 19 23.22 -36.39 -35.24
C THR A 19 22.87 -34.94 -35.53
N ASP A 20 21.93 -34.73 -36.45
CA ASP A 20 21.15 -33.50 -36.57
C ASP A 20 20.27 -33.31 -35.30
N VAL A 21 20.87 -33.53 -34.13
CA VAL A 21 20.40 -33.09 -32.81
C VAL A 21 20.80 -31.62 -32.60
N LEU A 22 21.67 -31.09 -33.47
CA LEU A 22 21.62 -29.69 -33.90
C LEU A 22 20.50 -29.46 -34.93
N LYS A 23 19.36 -30.14 -34.77
CA LYS A 23 18.09 -29.58 -35.22
C LYS A 23 17.83 -28.38 -34.33
N VAL A 24 18.40 -27.27 -34.75
CA VAL A 24 17.65 -26.04 -34.87
C VAL A 24 16.89 -25.77 -33.57
N ILE A 25 17.62 -25.29 -32.55
CA ILE A 25 17.08 -24.18 -31.78
C ILE A 25 16.97 -23.05 -32.81
N LYS A 26 15.90 -23.13 -33.62
CA LYS A 26 15.29 -21.92 -34.13
C LYS A 26 15.01 -21.18 -32.84
N GLU A 27 15.70 -20.07 -32.67
CA GLU A 27 15.09 -18.89 -32.08
C GLU A 27 13.72 -18.76 -32.74
N ASP A 28 12.74 -19.49 -32.21
CA ASP A 28 11.36 -19.06 -32.30
C ASP A 28 11.39 -17.79 -31.46
N ASP A 29 11.51 -16.64 -32.15
CA ASP A 29 11.07 -15.30 -31.70
C ASP A 29 9.56 -15.32 -31.38
N LYS A 30 9.09 -16.37 -30.72
CA LYS A 30 7.76 -16.47 -30.15
C LYS A 30 7.89 -15.89 -28.76
N LYS A 31 7.43 -14.65 -28.63
CA LYS A 31 6.92 -14.07 -27.37
C LYS A 31 6.33 -15.18 -26.52
N ASN A 32 7.10 -15.68 -25.55
CA ASN A 32 6.65 -16.78 -24.72
C ASN A 32 5.65 -16.18 -23.73
N PRO A 33 4.33 -16.41 -23.89
CA PRO A 33 3.33 -15.75 -23.06
C PRO A 33 3.51 -16.09 -21.57
N TYR A 34 4.13 -17.25 -21.28
CA TYR A 34 4.48 -17.65 -19.92
C TYR A 34 5.62 -16.79 -19.34
N ALA A 35 6.64 -16.44 -20.13
CA ALA A 35 7.71 -15.55 -19.69
C ALA A 35 7.17 -14.13 -19.43
N MET A 36 6.29 -13.63 -20.31
CA MET A 36 5.63 -12.34 -20.14
C MET A 36 4.75 -12.31 -18.88
N GLY A 37 3.98 -13.39 -18.63
CA GLY A 37 3.15 -13.52 -17.44
C GLY A 37 3.96 -13.54 -16.14
N VAL A 38 5.11 -14.24 -16.12
CA VAL A 38 6.02 -14.27 -14.96
C VAL A 38 6.62 -12.89 -14.70
N VAL A 39 7.04 -12.17 -15.74
CA VAL A 39 7.62 -10.82 -15.59
C VAL A 39 6.56 -9.82 -15.08
N LEU A 40 5.35 -9.84 -15.65
CA LEU A 40 4.26 -8.97 -15.19
C LEU A 40 3.87 -9.26 -13.74
N THR A 41 3.69 -10.53 -13.39
CA THR A 41 3.33 -10.92 -12.02
C THR A 41 4.44 -10.55 -11.04
N GLY A 42 5.70 -10.83 -11.38
CA GLY A 42 6.85 -10.45 -10.56
C GLY A 42 6.96 -8.95 -10.37
N PHE A 43 6.73 -8.16 -11.42
CA PHE A 43 6.69 -6.71 -11.34
C PHE A 43 5.56 -6.22 -10.41
N THR A 44 4.33 -6.69 -10.62
CA THR A 44 3.18 -6.28 -9.81
C THR A 44 3.39 -6.62 -8.33
N ILE A 45 3.92 -7.81 -8.01
CA ILE A 45 4.28 -8.20 -6.65
C ILE A 45 5.34 -7.27 -6.08
N THR A 46 6.40 -6.97 -6.84
CA THR A 46 7.50 -6.11 -6.41
C THR A 46 7.03 -4.69 -6.13
N VAL A 47 6.24 -4.11 -7.04
CA VAL A 47 5.67 -2.76 -6.87
C VAL A 47 4.75 -2.71 -5.67
N THR A 48 3.80 -3.64 -5.56
CA THR A 48 2.86 -3.70 -4.43
C THR A 48 3.60 -3.88 -3.11
N GLY A 49 4.58 -4.79 -3.07
CA GLY A 49 5.43 -5.01 -1.90
C GLY A 49 6.23 -3.76 -1.51
N SER A 50 6.81 -3.06 -2.50
CA SER A 50 7.57 -1.83 -2.24
C SER A 50 6.70 -0.72 -1.65
N LEU A 51 5.47 -0.55 -2.14
CA LEU A 51 4.51 0.42 -1.60
C LEU A 51 4.10 0.05 -0.17
N PHE A 52 3.83 -1.23 0.08
CA PHE A 52 3.52 -1.72 1.42
C PHE A 52 4.68 -1.50 2.41
N LEU A 53 5.92 -1.79 1.99
CA LEU A 53 7.11 -1.56 2.82
C LEU A 53 7.32 -0.07 3.11
N ARG A 54 7.07 0.80 2.12
CA ARG A 54 7.10 2.24 2.32
C ARG A 54 6.07 2.67 3.38
N ARG A 55 4.81 2.23 3.26
CA ARG A 55 3.78 2.51 4.27
C ARG A 55 4.17 2.01 5.66
N ARG A 56 4.72 0.80 5.75
CA ARG A 56 5.19 0.23 7.02
C ARG A 56 6.34 1.05 7.64
N SER A 57 7.23 1.59 6.81
CA SER A 57 8.30 2.48 7.26
C SER A 57 7.75 3.81 7.78
N GLU A 58 6.79 4.39 7.06
CA GLU A 58 6.08 5.60 7.47
C GLU A 58 5.34 5.39 8.80
N ASP A 59 4.63 4.26 8.96
CA ASP A 59 3.95 3.90 10.21
C ASP A 59 4.93 3.77 11.39
N LYS A 60 6.05 3.07 11.21
CA LYS A 60 7.10 2.97 12.23
C LYS A 60 7.65 4.34 12.63
N LYS A 61 7.87 5.22 11.66
CA LYS A 61 8.32 6.60 11.91
C LYS A 61 7.27 7.38 12.72
N MET A 62 6.00 7.26 12.39
CA MET A 62 4.93 7.96 13.11
C MET A 62 4.76 7.43 14.55
N ASN A 63 4.89 6.12 14.75
CA ASN A 63 4.90 5.52 16.09
C ASN A 63 6.06 6.03 16.98
N SER A 64 7.20 6.43 16.40
CA SER A 64 8.28 7.05 17.18
C SER A 64 8.05 8.53 17.47
N LEU A 65 7.23 9.22 16.67
CA LEU A 65 7.02 10.67 16.77
C LEU A 65 5.85 11.03 17.68
N ILE A 66 4.80 10.21 17.72
CA ILE A 66 3.52 10.53 18.36
C ILE A 66 3.15 9.42 19.33
N SER A 67 2.72 9.81 20.53
CA SER A 67 2.22 8.85 21.52
C SER A 67 0.94 8.19 21.03
N THR A 68 0.92 6.85 21.09
CA THR A 68 -0.28 6.07 20.80
C THR A 68 -1.08 5.87 22.08
N ILE A 69 -2.38 6.16 22.03
CA ILE A 69 -3.32 5.97 23.15
C ILE A 69 -4.30 4.82 22.87
N SER A 70 -4.98 4.36 23.92
CA SER A 70 -6.04 3.36 23.79
C SER A 70 -7.31 3.98 23.17
N PHE A 71 -8.13 3.14 22.54
CA PHE A 71 -9.41 3.58 21.98
C PHE A 71 -10.36 4.13 23.05
N ASP A 72 -10.40 3.51 24.23
CA ASP A 72 -11.24 3.98 25.34
C ASP A 72 -10.83 5.38 25.82
N GLU A 73 -9.52 5.63 25.99
CA GLU A 73 -9.04 6.96 26.34
C GLU A 73 -9.39 7.97 25.24
N PHE A 74 -9.23 7.59 23.97
CA PHE A 74 -9.60 8.42 22.83
C PHE A 74 -11.08 8.79 22.82
N LEU A 75 -11.95 7.80 23.02
CA LEU A 75 -13.40 7.95 23.00
C LEU A 75 -13.86 8.98 24.03
N HIS A 76 -13.44 8.81 25.29
CA HIS A 76 -13.91 9.65 26.39
C HIS A 76 -13.30 11.04 26.38
N LYS A 77 -12.00 11.17 26.10
CA LYS A 77 -11.25 12.42 26.26
C LYS A 77 -11.31 13.34 25.04
N TYR A 78 -11.54 12.78 23.85
CA TYR A 78 -11.48 13.54 22.60
C TYR A 78 -12.75 13.43 21.78
N LEU A 79 -13.23 12.20 21.53
CA LEU A 79 -14.32 11.95 20.58
C LEU A 79 -15.68 12.43 21.12
N LEU A 80 -16.04 12.06 22.35
CA LEU A 80 -17.27 12.51 23.01
C LEU A 80 -17.24 14.01 23.37
N GLU A 81 -16.06 14.56 23.63
CA GLU A 81 -15.86 15.99 23.90
C GLU A 81 -15.88 16.84 22.62
N SER A 82 -16.03 16.23 21.43
CA SER A 82 -16.07 16.92 20.13
C SER A 82 -14.82 17.77 19.86
N LYS A 83 -13.66 17.29 20.32
CA LYS A 83 -12.34 17.92 20.08
C LYS A 83 -11.68 17.45 18.78
N VAL A 84 -12.26 16.44 18.13
CA VAL A 84 -11.73 15.80 16.93
C VAL A 84 -12.24 16.50 15.67
N SER A 85 -11.33 16.77 14.74
CA SER A 85 -11.62 17.35 13.43
C SER A 85 -11.71 16.27 12.34
N SER A 86 -10.73 15.37 12.33
CA SER A 86 -10.63 14.31 11.33
C SER A 86 -9.96 13.07 11.91
N ILE A 87 -10.35 11.91 11.40
CA ILE A 87 -9.76 10.61 11.70
C ILE A 87 -9.40 9.95 10.38
N ILE A 88 -8.18 9.45 10.25
CA ILE A 88 -7.74 8.62 9.13
C ILE A 88 -7.42 7.25 9.69
N TYR A 89 -8.27 6.27 9.41
CA TYR A 89 -8.02 4.90 9.82
C TYR A 89 -7.13 4.18 8.80
N GLN A 90 -6.13 3.46 9.27
CA GLN A 90 -5.22 2.66 8.46
C GLN A 90 -5.40 1.17 8.81
N PRO A 91 -6.37 0.47 8.18
CA PRO A 91 -6.66 -0.93 8.48
C PRO A 91 -5.45 -1.88 8.43
N PRO A 92 -4.49 -1.75 7.48
CA PRO A 92 -3.32 -2.62 7.43
C PRO A 92 -2.43 -2.58 8.68
N PHE A 93 -2.55 -1.52 9.49
CA PHE A 93 -1.76 -1.33 10.71
C PHE A 93 -2.60 -1.23 11.97
N THR A 94 -3.94 -1.37 11.91
CA THR A 94 -4.84 -1.27 13.07
C THR A 94 -4.67 0.03 13.86
N VAL A 95 -4.37 1.12 13.15
CA VAL A 95 -4.09 2.43 13.75
C VAL A 95 -4.97 3.49 13.11
N ALA A 96 -5.55 4.35 13.94
CA ALA A 96 -6.24 5.57 13.53
C ALA A 96 -5.38 6.79 13.84
N ASP A 97 -5.11 7.58 12.82
CA ASP A 97 -4.46 8.88 12.91
C ASP A 97 -5.54 9.94 13.17
N VAL A 98 -5.44 10.61 14.33
CA VAL A 98 -6.45 11.57 14.80
C VAL A 98 -5.89 12.98 14.72
N TYR A 99 -6.71 13.85 14.14
CA TYR A 99 -6.45 15.28 14.01
C TYR A 99 -7.46 16.06 14.84
N LEU A 100 -6.97 16.91 15.73
CA LEU A 100 -7.79 17.71 16.62
C LEU A 100 -8.10 19.08 16.02
N ASP A 101 -9.19 19.68 16.50
CA ASP A 101 -9.62 21.04 16.14
C ASP A 101 -8.65 22.10 16.66
N GLU A 102 -8.07 21.87 17.85
CA GLU A 102 -6.96 22.64 18.40
C GLU A 102 -5.71 21.76 18.40
N SER A 103 -4.65 22.20 17.72
CA SER A 103 -3.40 21.43 17.62
C SER A 103 -2.77 21.29 19.00
N VAL A 104 -2.56 20.05 19.45
CA VAL A 104 -1.78 19.79 20.64
C VAL A 104 -0.31 19.81 20.24
N GLU A 105 0.48 20.73 20.82
CA GLU A 105 1.91 20.76 20.57
C GLU A 105 2.57 19.45 21.02
N ASN A 106 2.85 18.58 20.04
CA ASN A 106 3.59 17.35 20.30
C ASN A 106 5.04 17.71 20.67
N LYS A 107 5.42 17.43 21.91
CA LYS A 107 6.76 17.75 22.46
C LYS A 107 7.87 16.95 21.77
N ASN A 108 7.54 15.78 21.22
CA ASN A 108 8.50 14.87 20.58
C ASN A 108 8.76 15.18 19.10
N LEU A 109 8.05 16.17 18.54
CA LEU A 109 8.18 16.56 17.14
C LEU A 109 9.46 17.39 16.94
N SER A 110 10.30 17.00 15.97
CA SER A 110 11.52 17.74 15.63
C SER A 110 11.20 19.18 15.22
N GLU A 111 12.07 20.14 15.55
CA GLU A 111 11.89 21.56 15.16
C GLU A 111 11.73 21.74 13.65
N LYS A 112 12.37 20.89 12.85
CA LYS A 112 12.23 20.87 11.38
C LYS A 112 10.83 20.49 10.95
N ASP A 113 10.24 19.49 11.60
CA ASP A 113 8.89 19.02 11.27
C ASP A 113 7.82 20.04 11.75
N LYS A 114 8.06 20.71 12.90
CA LYS A 114 7.24 21.83 13.37
C LYS A 114 7.30 23.04 12.43
N PHE A 115 8.48 23.37 11.92
CA PHE A 115 8.65 24.45 10.97
C PHE A 115 7.99 24.12 9.63
N ARG A 116 8.17 22.89 9.14
CA ARG A 116 7.53 22.42 7.90
C ARG A 116 6.01 22.43 7.99
N SER A 117 5.44 21.95 9.10
CA SER A 117 3.99 21.97 9.30
C SER A 117 3.45 23.40 9.33
N LYS A 118 4.10 24.30 10.07
CA LYS A 118 3.73 25.73 10.15
C LYS A 118 3.83 26.44 8.79
N LEU A 119 4.90 26.18 8.05
CA LEU A 119 5.13 26.78 6.74
C LEU A 119 4.11 26.26 5.74
N MET A 120 3.85 24.95 5.68
CA MET A 120 2.84 24.43 4.76
C MET A 120 1.42 24.83 5.14
N GLN A 121 1.07 24.95 6.43
CA GLN A 121 -0.21 25.52 6.88
C GLN A 121 -0.46 26.94 6.33
N GLN A 122 0.58 27.75 6.16
CA GLN A 122 0.44 29.09 5.55
C GLN A 122 0.16 29.03 4.05
N PHE A 123 0.57 27.97 3.36
CA PHE A 123 0.46 27.85 1.90
C PHE A 123 -0.64 26.89 1.42
N THR A 124 -1.29 26.12 2.31
CA THR A 124 -2.40 25.22 1.93
C THR A 124 -3.74 25.73 2.44
N SER A 125 -4.78 25.60 1.60
CA SER A 125 -6.16 25.85 2.03
C SER A 125 -6.60 24.78 3.05
N LYS A 126 -7.53 25.13 3.95
CA LYS A 126 -8.10 24.28 5.02
C LYS A 126 -8.48 22.85 4.63
N LYS A 127 -8.62 22.56 3.33
CA LYS A 127 -9.02 21.25 2.80
C LYS A 127 -7.89 20.22 2.76
N TYR A 128 -6.63 20.65 2.70
CA TYR A 128 -5.45 19.76 2.58
C TYR A 128 -4.61 19.62 3.87
N GLU A 129 -5.05 20.26 4.96
CA GLU A 129 -4.31 20.30 6.24
C GLU A 129 -4.03 18.90 6.82
N ASN A 130 -4.90 17.93 6.59
CA ASN A 130 -4.81 16.58 7.19
C ASN A 130 -3.73 15.69 6.58
N ILE A 131 -3.23 15.98 5.38
CA ILE A 131 -2.25 15.12 4.70
C ILE A 131 -0.80 15.59 5.00
N ILE A 132 -0.65 16.83 5.43
CA ILE A 132 0.66 17.50 5.49
C ILE A 132 1.21 17.59 6.92
N ARG A 133 0.32 17.70 7.91
CA ARG A 133 0.72 17.68 9.32
C ARG A 133 0.77 16.24 9.84
N PRO A 134 1.77 15.90 10.69
CA PRO A 134 1.70 14.66 11.46
C PRO A 134 0.43 14.65 12.33
N PRO A 135 -0.16 13.48 12.61
CA PRO A 135 -1.34 13.40 13.46
C PRO A 135 -1.06 13.96 14.85
N ASP A 136 -2.08 14.50 15.49
CA ASP A 136 -1.96 14.99 16.87
C ASP A 136 -1.88 13.79 17.83
N ILE A 137 -2.67 12.74 17.55
CA ILE A 137 -2.78 11.53 18.36
C ILE A 137 -2.86 10.31 17.45
N ARG A 138 -2.26 9.20 17.86
CA ARG A 138 -2.51 7.89 17.24
C ARG A 138 -3.30 7.02 18.19
N VAL A 139 -4.24 6.26 17.65
CA VAL A 139 -5.11 5.38 18.43
C VAL A 139 -5.02 3.98 17.86
N LYS A 140 -4.77 2.98 18.72
CA LYS A 140 -4.91 1.58 18.31
C LYS A 140 -6.37 1.20 18.28
N PHE A 141 -6.80 0.62 17.16
CA PHE A 141 -8.14 0.13 16.97
C PHE A 141 -8.04 -1.21 16.25
N GLU A 142 -8.38 -2.28 16.97
CA GLU A 142 -8.17 -3.67 16.51
C GLU A 142 -9.41 -4.24 15.80
N ASP A 143 -10.56 -3.55 15.88
CA ASP A 143 -11.80 -3.99 15.26
C ASP A 143 -11.89 -3.63 13.76
N ASP A 144 -12.94 -4.13 13.10
CA ASP A 144 -13.23 -3.88 11.68
C ASP A 144 -13.47 -2.39 11.42
N SER A 145 -12.99 -1.90 10.27
CA SER A 145 -13.18 -0.50 9.83
C SER A 145 -14.65 -0.09 9.80
N LYS A 146 -15.56 -1.04 9.53
CA LYS A 146 -17.01 -0.82 9.57
C LYS A 146 -17.50 -0.39 10.95
N VAL A 147 -16.97 -0.99 12.01
CA VAL A 147 -17.34 -0.66 13.39
C VAL A 147 -16.95 0.78 13.69
N LEU A 148 -15.74 1.19 13.30
CA LEU A 148 -15.29 2.58 13.48
C LEU A 148 -16.16 3.57 12.69
N VAL A 149 -16.56 3.21 11.47
CA VAL A 149 -17.47 4.02 10.65
C VAL A 149 -18.82 4.22 11.34
N ASP A 150 -19.39 3.15 11.89
CA ASP A 150 -20.68 3.22 12.55
C ASP A 150 -20.60 4.02 13.86
N ILE A 151 -19.54 3.83 14.66
CA ILE A 151 -19.28 4.64 15.86
C ILE A 151 -19.19 6.13 15.52
N VAL A 152 -18.41 6.50 14.50
CA VAL A 152 -18.25 7.91 14.12
C VAL A 152 -19.56 8.49 13.59
N LYS A 153 -20.33 7.72 12.81
CA LYS A 153 -21.66 8.13 12.34
C LYS A 153 -22.63 8.39 13.49
N ASP A 154 -22.68 7.50 14.47
CA ASP A 154 -23.56 7.64 15.63
C ASP A 154 -23.18 8.86 16.48
N ILE A 155 -21.88 9.07 16.69
CA ILE A 155 -21.38 10.25 17.41
C ILE A 155 -21.70 11.53 16.64
N ASN A 156 -21.47 11.55 15.33
CA ASN A 156 -21.81 12.69 14.48
C ASN A 156 -23.31 13.02 14.54
N LYS A 157 -24.18 12.00 14.52
CA LYS A 157 -25.63 12.18 14.68
C LYS A 157 -25.97 12.78 16.05
N HIS A 158 -25.45 12.20 17.12
CA HIS A 158 -25.69 12.67 18.49
C HIS A 158 -25.16 14.10 18.72
N LEU A 159 -23.98 14.42 18.20
CA LEU A 159 -23.40 15.75 18.26
C LEU A 159 -24.22 16.78 17.47
N ARG A 160 -24.75 16.38 16.31
CA ARG A 160 -25.64 17.24 15.49
C ARG A 160 -26.94 17.57 16.23
N GLU A 161 -27.54 16.59 16.89
CA GLU A 161 -28.74 16.77 17.71
C GLU A 161 -28.47 17.69 18.92
N LYS A 162 -27.33 17.55 19.59
CA LYS A 162 -26.97 18.34 20.77
C LYS A 162 -26.53 19.79 20.45
N LYS A 163 -25.76 19.98 19.37
CA LYS A 163 -25.11 21.27 19.04
C LYS A 163 -25.81 22.09 17.96
N GLY A 164 -26.77 21.50 17.24
CA GLY A 164 -27.52 22.17 16.18
C GLY A 164 -26.61 22.86 15.16
N ASN A 165 -26.77 24.17 14.97
CA ASN A 165 -26.05 24.96 13.97
C ASN A 165 -24.55 25.17 14.27
N SER A 166 -24.09 24.87 15.49
CA SER A 166 -22.66 24.97 15.87
C SER A 166 -21.88 23.67 15.65
N TYR A 167 -22.54 22.65 15.09
CA TYR A 167 -21.97 21.34 14.83
C TYR A 167 -20.90 21.40 13.72
N LYS A 168 -19.75 20.82 14.03
CA LYS A 168 -18.72 20.47 13.03
C LYS A 168 -18.69 18.96 12.90
N GLU A 169 -18.78 18.49 11.67
CA GLU A 169 -18.74 17.07 11.35
C GLU A 169 -17.32 16.52 11.49
N ILE A 170 -17.19 15.43 12.24
CA ILE A 170 -15.95 14.67 12.33
C ILE A 170 -15.79 13.89 11.03
N LYS A 171 -14.74 14.20 10.27
CA LYS A 171 -14.45 13.53 9.01
C LYS A 171 -13.71 12.23 9.26
N LEU A 172 -14.27 11.10 8.81
CA LEU A 172 -13.58 9.81 8.82
C LEU A 172 -13.15 9.44 7.41
N ASP A 173 -11.89 9.10 7.23
CA ASP A 173 -11.33 8.53 6.00
C ASP A 173 -10.72 7.16 6.30
N ILE A 174 -10.92 6.20 5.39
CA ILE A 174 -10.36 4.85 5.49
C ILE A 174 -9.26 4.73 4.45
N ASN A 175 -8.02 4.68 4.90
CA ASN A 175 -6.84 4.54 4.06
C ASN A 175 -6.46 3.06 3.91
N ASP A 176 -7.28 2.33 3.17
CA ASP A 176 -7.01 0.94 2.81
C ASP A 176 -5.73 0.79 2.00
N PHE A 177 -5.18 -0.43 2.00
CA PHE A 177 -4.07 -0.80 1.11
C PHE A 177 -4.55 -1.81 0.06
N PRO A 178 -4.29 -1.56 -1.23
CA PRO A 178 -3.76 -0.31 -1.79
C PRO A 178 -4.79 0.83 -1.70
N SER A 179 -4.34 2.08 -1.51
CA SER A 179 -5.24 3.23 -1.64
C SER A 179 -5.62 3.44 -3.10
N ASN A 180 -6.65 4.24 -3.39
CA ASN A 180 -7.05 4.55 -4.76
C ASN A 180 -5.89 5.06 -5.63
N ASN A 181 -5.01 5.89 -5.06
CA ASN A 181 -3.84 6.43 -5.76
C ASN A 181 -2.78 5.35 -6.01
N GLU A 182 -2.55 4.48 -5.05
CA GLU A 182 -1.60 3.36 -5.19
C GLU A 182 -2.11 2.31 -6.17
N PHE A 183 -3.40 1.99 -6.10
CA PHE A 183 -4.05 1.09 -7.05
C PHE A 183 -3.95 1.62 -8.48
N PHE A 184 -4.21 2.92 -8.67
CA PHE A 184 -4.04 3.58 -9.97
C PHE A 184 -2.59 3.52 -10.45
N PHE A 185 -1.63 3.78 -9.57
CA PHE A 185 -0.20 3.68 -9.89
C PHE A 185 0.22 2.25 -10.27
N ILE A 186 -0.21 1.24 -9.50
CA ILE A 186 0.05 -0.18 -9.80
C ILE A 186 -0.56 -0.54 -11.16
N THR A 187 -1.79 -0.10 -11.43
CA THR A 187 -2.49 -0.40 -12.68
C THR A 187 -1.79 0.23 -13.88
N ILE A 188 -1.49 1.53 -13.83
CA ILE A 188 -0.80 2.23 -14.94
C ILE A 188 0.60 1.66 -15.18
N SER A 189 1.37 1.43 -14.11
CA SER A 189 2.72 0.89 -14.26
C SER A 189 2.70 -0.51 -14.87
N THR A 190 1.73 -1.35 -14.48
CA THR A 190 1.56 -2.70 -15.04
C THR A 190 1.10 -2.64 -16.50
N THR A 191 0.19 -1.74 -16.88
CA THR A 191 -0.27 -1.61 -18.28
C THR A 191 0.81 -1.05 -19.20
N ILE A 192 1.61 -0.09 -18.75
CA ILE A 192 2.77 0.42 -19.51
C ILE A 192 3.78 -0.71 -19.74
N LEU A 193 4.11 -1.49 -18.70
CA LEU A 193 5.03 -2.61 -18.82
C LEU A 193 4.49 -3.68 -19.79
N ALA A 194 3.20 -4.00 -19.71
CA ALA A 194 2.56 -4.91 -20.66
C ALA A 194 2.63 -4.37 -22.10
N GLY A 195 2.37 -3.07 -22.29
CA GLY A 195 2.50 -2.41 -23.60
C GLY A 195 3.91 -2.52 -24.18
N ILE A 196 4.94 -2.21 -23.39
CA ILE A 196 6.34 -2.34 -23.82
C ILE A 196 6.64 -3.79 -24.23
N MET A 197 6.26 -4.76 -23.40
CA MET A 197 6.49 -6.19 -23.65
C MET A 197 5.72 -6.72 -24.87
N LEU A 198 4.59 -6.10 -25.24
CA LEU A 198 3.85 -6.43 -26.46
C LEU A 198 4.43 -5.77 -27.71
N THR A 199 5.18 -4.67 -27.57
CA THR A 199 5.82 -3.96 -28.69
C THR A 199 7.25 -4.40 -28.99
N MET A 200 7.99 -4.88 -27.99
CA MET A 200 9.26 -5.61 -28.18
C MET A 200 9.01 -6.98 -28.80
#